data_AF-B7Q4H4-F1
#
_entry.id   AF-B7Q4H4-F1
#
_cell.length_a   1.000
_cell.length_b   1.000
_cell.length_c   1.000
_cell.angle_alpha   90.00
_cell.angle_beta   90.00
_cell.angle_gamma   90.00
#
_symmetry.space_group_name_H-M   'P 1'
#
loop_
_entity.id
_entity.type
_entity.pdbx_description
1 polymer ?
#
loop_
_entity_poly.entity_id
_entity_poly.type
_entity_poly.pdbx_seq_one_letter_code
_entity_poly.pdbx_strand_id
1 'polypeptide(L)'
;GCYPMRVKAVYIAHNPPIFETVYSFAKLFLKQKLVDRVHFIGRDYGKLHELIPRERLPEEYGGTLNNCDYDAFERSLRSMEDFFLELCECGYREQEA
;
A
#
# COMPACT_ATOMS: atom_id res chain seq x y z
N GLY A 1 2.60 2.73 17.91
CA GLY A 1 2.55 2.21 16.54
C GLY A 1 1.56 1.07 16.57
N CYS A 2 0.36 1.32 16.07
CA CYS A 2 -0.84 0.52 16.40
C CYS A 2 -1.14 -0.59 15.38
N TYR A 3 -0.27 -0.80 14.38
CA TYR A 3 -0.52 -1.78 13.33
C TYR A 3 0.58 -2.85 13.30
N PRO A 4 0.27 -4.15 13.49
CA PRO A 4 1.25 -5.23 13.60
C PRO A 4 1.79 -5.66 12.23
N MET A 5 2.15 -4.69 11.37
CA MET A 5 2.71 -4.94 10.05
C MET A 5 3.96 -4.08 9.84
N ARG A 6 5.03 -4.69 9.34
CA ARG A 6 6.27 -4.00 9.00
C ARG A 6 6.29 -3.65 7.51
N VAL A 7 5.97 -2.40 7.21
CA VAL A 7 6.14 -1.82 5.86
C VAL A 7 7.62 -1.94 5.46
N LYS A 8 7.95 -2.59 4.34
CA LYS A 8 9.34 -2.69 3.86
C LYS A 8 9.72 -1.56 2.91
N ALA A 9 8.84 -1.27 1.95
CA ALA A 9 8.98 -0.21 0.97
C ALA A 9 7.59 0.21 0.48
N VAL A 10 7.47 1.44 -0.02
CA VAL A 10 6.30 1.98 -0.68
C VAL A 10 6.77 2.56 -2.01
N TYR A 11 6.31 1.99 -3.12
CA TYR A 11 6.68 2.42 -4.47
C TYR A 11 5.52 3.19 -5.09
N ILE A 12 5.78 4.42 -5.48
CA ILE A 12 4.77 5.33 -6.04
C ILE A 12 5.07 5.51 -7.52
N ALA A 13 4.25 4.89 -8.36
CA ALA A 13 4.28 4.96 -9.82
C ALA A 13 3.10 5.79 -10.34
N HIS A 14 3.22 6.32 -11.56
CA HIS A 14 2.18 7.10 -12.25
C HIS A 14 1.60 8.25 -11.40
N ASN A 15 2.41 8.92 -10.58
CA ASN A 15 1.89 10.04 -9.79
C ASN A 15 1.74 11.32 -10.65
N PRO A 16 0.74 12.16 -10.35
CA PRO A 16 0.74 13.53 -10.86
C PRO A 16 1.70 14.40 -10.03
N PRO A 17 2.26 15.50 -10.59
CA PRO A 17 3.21 16.35 -9.88
C PRO A 17 2.72 16.88 -8.52
N ILE A 18 1.41 17.08 -8.35
CA ILE A 18 0.79 17.52 -7.09
C ILE A 18 1.01 16.53 -5.95
N PHE A 19 1.22 15.24 -6.25
CA PHE A 19 1.39 14.21 -5.23
C PHE A 19 2.67 14.42 -4.41
N GLU A 20 3.76 14.85 -5.03
CA GLU A 20 5.02 15.14 -4.32
C GLU A 20 4.86 16.30 -3.33
N THR A 21 4.04 17.29 -3.68
CA THR A 21 3.69 18.41 -2.80
C THR A 21 2.91 17.92 -1.59
N VAL A 22 1.86 17.11 -1.79
CA VAL A 22 1.07 16.53 -0.70
C VAL A 22 1.94 15.64 0.19
N TYR A 23 2.82 14.82 -0.40
CA TYR A 23 3.76 14.01 0.35
C TYR A 23 4.75 14.85 1.17
N SER A 24 5.16 16.01 0.66
CA SER A 24 6.04 16.93 1.38
C SER A 24 5.39 17.56 2.62
N PHE A 25 4.06 17.62 2.68
CA PHE A 25 3.34 17.94 3.91
C PHE A 25 3.18 16.72 4.81
N ALA A 26 2.82 15.56 4.24
CA ALA A 26 2.65 14.32 4.99
C ALA A 26 3.94 13.87 5.71
N LYS A 27 5.12 14.05 5.08
CA LYS A 27 6.42 13.66 5.64
C LYS A 27 6.71 14.31 6.99
N LEU A 28 6.11 15.48 7.28
CA LEU A 28 6.25 16.17 8.57
C LEU A 28 5.71 15.34 9.75
N PHE A 29 4.77 14.43 9.48
CA PHE A 29 4.14 13.56 10.47
C PHE A 29 4.70 12.13 10.43
N LEU A 30 5.51 11.79 9.43
CA LEU A 30 6.09 10.46 9.27
C LEU A 30 7.44 10.37 9.98
N LYS A 31 7.72 9.20 10.57
CA LYS A 31 9.06 8.91 11.09
C LYS A 31 10.05 8.80 9.94
N GLN A 32 11.30 9.20 10.15
CA GLN A 32 12.38 9.10 9.15
C GLN A 32 12.45 7.70 8.51
N LYS A 33 12.33 6.65 9.33
CA LYS A 33 12.29 5.25 8.88
C LYS A 33 11.18 4.92 7.88
N LEU A 34 10.04 5.61 7.91
CA LEU A 34 8.99 5.47 6.90
C LEU A 34 9.29 6.33 5.68
N VAL A 35 9.79 7.55 5.88
CA VAL A 35 10.23 8.44 4.79
C VAL A 35 11.27 7.76 3.90
N ASP A 36 12.29 7.13 4.49
CA ASP A 36 13.36 6.42 3.79
C ASP A 36 12.88 5.20 2.98
N ARG A 37 11.64 4.75 3.24
CA ARG A 37 11.02 3.59 2.57
C ARG A 37 10.08 4.00 1.45
N VAL A 38 9.80 5.29 1.28
CA VAL A 38 8.97 5.77 0.17
C VAL A 38 9.87 6.09 -1.01
N HIS A 39 9.55 5.49 -2.16
CA HIS A 39 10.30 5.63 -3.39
C HIS A 39 9.39 6.11 -4.50
N PHE A 40 9.73 7.26 -5.08
CA PHE A 40 9.04 7.82 -6.24
C PHE A 40 9.68 7.28 -7.51
N ILE A 41 8.93 6.44 -8.22
CA ILE A 41 9.37 5.82 -9.48
C ILE A 41 8.88 6.65 -10.68
N GLY A 42 7.71 7.30 -10.56
CA GLY A 42 7.13 8.08 -11.63
C GLY A 42 6.68 7.18 -12.79
N ARG A 43 7.20 7.42 -14.00
CA ARG A 43 6.90 6.65 -15.22
C ARG A 43 8.04 5.72 -15.67
N ASP A 44 9.10 5.63 -14.87
CA ASP A 44 10.26 4.78 -15.16
C ASP A 44 10.06 3.37 -14.60
N TYR A 45 9.32 2.54 -15.34
CA TYR A 45 9.02 1.16 -14.93
C TYR A 45 10.26 0.24 -14.96
N GLY A 46 11.38 0.66 -15.55
CA GLY A 46 12.65 -0.08 -15.48
C GLY A 46 13.12 -0.26 -14.03
N LYS A 47 13.09 0.83 -13.26
CA LYS A 47 13.41 0.82 -11.81
C LYS A 47 12.43 -0.04 -11.01
N LEU A 48 11.16 -0.09 -11.42
CA LEU A 48 10.16 -0.94 -10.78
C LEU A 48 10.50 -2.43 -10.99
N HIS A 49 10.97 -2.80 -12.18
CA HIS A 49 11.32 -4.18 -12.52
C HIS A 49 12.61 -4.68 -11.86
N GLU A 50 13.53 -3.78 -11.50
CA GLU A 50 14.69 -4.13 -10.66
C GLU A 50 14.28 -4.55 -9.24
N LEU A 51 13.15 -4.02 -8.75
CA LEU A 51 12.66 -4.23 -7.40
C LEU A 51 11.62 -5.35 -7.32
N ILE A 52 10.79 -5.48 -8.34
CA ILE A 52 9.69 -6.44 -8.41
C ILE A 52 9.73 -7.15 -9.77
N PRO A 53 9.82 -8.49 -9.80
CA PRO A 53 9.81 -9.26 -11.05
C PRO A 53 8.59 -8.95 -11.92
N ARG A 54 8.78 -8.97 -13.26
CA ARG A 54 7.72 -8.63 -14.23
C ARG A 54 6.50 -9.53 -14.10
N GLU A 55 6.72 -10.79 -13.73
CA GLU A 55 5.68 -11.82 -13.59
C GLU A 55 4.73 -11.54 -12.42
N ARG A 56 5.10 -10.61 -11.52
CA ARG A 56 4.30 -10.21 -10.35
C ARG A 56 3.60 -8.88 -10.54
N LEU A 57 3.78 -8.23 -11.68
CA LEU A 57 3.21 -6.93 -11.97
C LEU A 57 2.20 -7.03 -13.11
N PRO A 58 1.07 -6.29 -13.03
CA PRO A 58 0.16 -6.16 -14.15
C PRO A 58 0.82 -5.56 -15.39
N GLU A 59 0.23 -5.80 -16.57
CA GLU A 59 0.70 -5.25 -17.85
C GLU A 59 0.78 -3.71 -17.85
N GLU A 60 -0.14 -3.03 -17.15
CA GLU A 60 -0.16 -1.56 -17.00
C GLU A 60 1.13 -0.98 -16.40
N TYR A 61 1.86 -1.79 -15.63
CA TYR A 61 3.14 -1.45 -15.00
C TYR A 61 4.34 -2.10 -15.73
N GLY A 62 4.13 -2.59 -16.96
CA GLY A 62 5.15 -3.26 -17.77
C GLY A 62 5.39 -4.74 -17.40
N GLY A 63 4.56 -5.32 -16.54
CA GLY A 63 4.68 -6.72 -16.15
C GLY A 63 4.02 -7.69 -17.13
N THR A 64 3.95 -8.97 -16.72
CA THR A 64 3.34 -10.07 -17.47
C THR A 64 2.30 -10.82 -16.64
N LEU A 65 1.89 -10.27 -15.49
CA LEU A 65 0.83 -10.85 -14.68
C LEU A 65 -0.50 -10.60 -15.39
N ASN A 66 -1.06 -11.68 -15.95
CA ASN A 66 -2.33 -11.62 -16.64
C ASN A 66 -3.48 -11.36 -15.65
N ASN A 67 -4.28 -10.35 -15.97
CA ASN A 67 -5.63 -10.08 -15.46
C ASN A 67 -5.81 -10.31 -13.95
N CYS A 68 -5.51 -9.28 -13.15
CA CYS A 68 -5.95 -9.22 -11.75
C CYS A 68 -7.48 -9.20 -11.72
N ASP A 69 -8.12 -10.30 -11.35
CA ASP A 69 -9.57 -10.36 -11.15
C ASP A 69 -9.95 -9.55 -9.89
N TYR A 70 -10.14 -8.25 -10.09
CA TYR A 70 -10.52 -7.32 -9.03
C TYR A 70 -11.86 -7.71 -8.39
N ASP A 71 -12.80 -8.24 -9.17
CA ASP A 71 -14.10 -8.67 -8.66
C ASP A 71 -13.95 -9.89 -7.74
N ALA A 72 -13.08 -10.85 -8.08
CA ALA A 72 -12.78 -11.98 -7.22
C ALA A 72 -12.09 -11.54 -5.92
N PHE A 73 -11.16 -10.60 -6.01
CA PHE A 73 -10.52 -10.02 -4.84
C PHE A 73 -11.54 -9.30 -3.94
N GLU A 74 -12.42 -8.48 -4.52
CA GLU A 74 -13.49 -7.80 -3.79
C GLU A 74 -14.44 -8.80 -3.12
N ARG A 75 -14.89 -9.84 -3.84
CA ARG A 75 -15.73 -10.90 -3.27
C ARG A 75 -15.05 -11.57 -2.08
N SER A 76 -13.74 -11.85 -2.17
CA SER A 76 -12.98 -12.42 -1.05
C SER A 76 -12.90 -11.46 0.13
N LEU A 77 -12.65 -10.17 -0.11
CA LEU A 77 -12.64 -9.16 0.96
C LEU A 77 -14.01 -9.08 1.66
N ARG A 78 -15.09 -9.07 0.89
CA ARG A 78 -16.47 -9.07 1.43
C ARG A 78 -16.78 -10.34 2.22
N SER A 79 -16.30 -11.51 1.78
CA SER A 79 -16.50 -12.75 2.55
C SER A 79 -15.78 -12.77 3.91
N MET A 80 -14.83 -11.86 4.14
CA MET A 80 -14.15 -11.69 5.42
C MET A 80 -14.84 -10.67 6.34
N GLU A 81 -16.05 -10.18 5.99
CA GLU A 81 -16.80 -9.20 6.77
C GLU A 81 -16.97 -9.60 8.23
N ASP A 82 -17.43 -10.83 8.51
CA ASP A 82 -17.61 -11.33 9.88
C ASP A 82 -16.29 -11.31 10.68
N PHE A 83 -15.17 -11.67 10.04
CA PHE A 83 -13.85 -11.59 10.66
C PHE A 83 -13.46 -10.14 10.97
N PHE A 84 -13.73 -9.18 10.09
CA PHE A 84 -13.46 -7.77 10.36
C PHE A 84 -14.35 -7.20 11.47
N LEU A 85 -15.62 -7.62 11.54
CA LEU A 85 -16.52 -7.26 12.64
C LEU A 85 -16.01 -7.80 13.98
N GLU A 86 -15.56 -9.06 14.02
CA GLU A 86 -14.95 -9.65 15.22
C GLU A 86 -13.64 -8.93 15.61
N LEU A 87 -12.83 -8.55 14.63
CA LEU A 87 -11.60 -7.78 14.87
C LEU A 87 -11.89 -6.42 15.51
N CYS A 88 -13.00 -5.76 15.13
CA CYS A 88 -13.42 -4.49 15.72
C CYS A 88 -13.81 -4.62 17.20
N GLU A 89 -14.33 -5.78 17.63
CA GLU A 89 -14.61 -6.07 19.04
C GLU A 89 -13.33 -6.32 19.85
N CYS A 90 -12.25 -6.73 19.19
CA CYS A 90 -10.95 -7.04 19.80
C CYS A 90 -10.03 -5.79 19.85
N GLY A 91 -10.47 -4.73 20.53
CA GLY A 91 -9.71 -3.49 20.74
C GLY A 91 -9.62 -3.07 22.21
N TYR A 92 -8.80 -2.05 22.52
CA TYR A 92 -8.82 -1.43 23.84
C TYR A 92 -10.18 -0.75 24.05
N ARG A 93 -11.06 -1.30 24.88
CA ARG A 93 -12.19 -0.55 25.45
C ARG A 93 -11.60 0.50 26.39
N GLU A 94 -11.90 1.77 26.15
CA GLU A 94 -11.62 2.81 27.15
C GLU A 94 -12.34 2.39 28.43
N GLN A 95 -11.58 2.04 29.47
CA GLN A 95 -12.16 1.99 30.81
C GLN A 95 -12.42 3.45 31.17
N GLU A 96 -13.70 3.84 31.12
CA GLU A 96 -14.18 5.10 31.68
C GLU A 96 -13.64 5.21 33.12
N ALA A 97 -12.79 6.21 33.34
CA ALA A 97 -12.29 6.60 34.65
C ALA A 97 -13.19 7.69 35.24
#